data_AF-X1QTU7-F1
#
_entry.id   AF-X1QTU7-F1
#
_cell.length_a   1.000
_cell.length_b   1.000
_cell.length_c   1.000
_cell.angle_alpha   90.00
_cell.angle_beta   90.00
_cell.angle_gamma   90.00
#
_symmetry.space_group_name_H-M   'P 1'
#
loop_
_entity.id
_entity.type
_entity.pdbx_description
1 polymer ?
#
loop_
_entity_poly.entity_id
_entity_poly.type
_entity_poly.pdbx_seq_one_letter_code
_entity_poly.pdbx_strand_id
1 'polypeptide(L)'
;QIAEALAGSSPQTIQQFRSIISRFYDHSNGVFTRSQVVSYIKKMEKRGYGASTRMMHFRVLKRGFEIANALDTTIQWTFGKRAPSELAVQSVPWEESKIAFSVDEMKAMIVVAKNGQLPPSYTALVALSTTYG
;
A
#
# COMPACT_ATOMS: atom_id res chain seq x y z
N GLN A 1 12.20 -19.24 8.17
CA GLN A 1 12.66 -18.50 6.98
C GLN A 1 11.75 -17.32 6.59
N ILE A 2 10.57 -17.47 5.94
CA ILE A 2 9.69 -16.29 5.66
C ILE A 2 9.17 -15.67 6.96
N ALA A 3 8.81 -16.50 7.95
CA ALA A 3 8.35 -16.04 9.26
C ALA A 3 9.44 -15.28 10.05
N GLU A 4 10.72 -15.61 9.85
CA GLU A 4 11.86 -14.90 10.46
C GLU A 4 12.17 -13.61 9.69
N ALA A 5 12.13 -13.65 8.35
CA ALA A 5 12.37 -12.47 7.52
C ALA A 5 11.30 -11.39 7.66
N LEU A 6 10.12 -11.75 8.21
CA LEU A 6 9.01 -10.87 8.56
C LEU A 6 8.77 -10.81 10.08
N ALA A 7 9.70 -11.32 10.90
CA ALA A 7 9.58 -11.25 12.35
C ALA A 7 9.49 -9.79 12.81
N GLY A 8 8.57 -9.50 13.75
CA GLY A 8 8.29 -8.14 14.22
C GLY A 8 7.29 -7.36 13.37
N SER A 9 6.82 -7.89 12.23
CA SER A 9 5.72 -7.30 11.46
C SER A 9 4.36 -7.67 12.04
N SER A 10 3.38 -6.76 11.92
CA SER A 10 2.00 -7.04 12.33
C SER A 10 1.40 -8.20 11.51
N PRO A 11 0.42 -8.95 12.06
CA PRO A 11 -0.27 -10.01 11.31
C PRO A 11 -0.87 -9.52 9.99
N GLN A 12 -1.43 -8.31 9.98
CA GLN A 12 -2.01 -7.68 8.80
C GLN A 12 -0.95 -7.39 7.73
N THR A 13 0.23 -6.92 8.13
CA THR A 13 1.37 -6.71 7.22
C THR A 13 1.85 -8.01 6.60
N ILE A 14 1.94 -9.09 7.39
CA ILE A 14 2.35 -10.41 6.91
C ILE A 14 1.33 -10.94 5.90
N GLN A 15 0.03 -10.77 6.19
CA GLN A 15 -1.04 -11.19 5.27
C GLN A 15 -1.00 -10.41 3.95
N GLN A 16 -0.80 -9.10 4.00
CA GLN A 16 -0.64 -8.27 2.80
C GLN A 16 0.57 -8.71 1.99
N PHE A 17 1.72 -8.92 2.64
CA PHE A 17 2.93 -9.41 1.99
C PHE A 17 2.66 -10.73 1.24
N ARG A 18 2.10 -11.73 1.93
CA ARG A 18 1.76 -13.04 1.33
C ARG A 18 0.81 -12.90 0.14
N SER A 19 -0.24 -12.10 0.28
CA SER A 19 -1.21 -11.86 -0.80
C SER A 19 -0.54 -11.25 -2.04
N ILE A 20 0.37 -10.28 -1.87
CA ILE A 20 1.05 -9.63 -3.00
C ILE A 20 2.02 -10.60 -3.67
N ILE A 21 2.85 -11.30 -2.90
CA ILE A 21 3.81 -12.27 -3.44
C ILE A 21 3.09 -13.41 -4.18
N SER A 22 2.01 -13.96 -3.61
CA SER A 22 1.20 -15.00 -4.28
C SER A 22 0.67 -14.52 -5.63
N ARG A 23 0.05 -13.33 -5.68
CA ARG A 23 -0.49 -12.77 -6.93
C ARG A 23 0.60 -12.53 -7.98
N PHE A 24 1.80 -12.16 -7.55
CA PHE A 24 2.93 -12.01 -8.47
C PHE A 24 3.44 -13.37 -8.97
N TYR A 25 3.54 -14.36 -8.07
CA TYR A 25 3.94 -15.71 -8.42
C TYR A 25 2.99 -16.32 -9.46
N ASP A 26 1.68 -16.19 -9.25
CA ASP A 26 0.64 -16.64 -10.19
C ASP A 26 0.71 -15.88 -11.53
N HIS A 27 0.98 -14.58 -11.51
CA HIS A 27 1.12 -13.77 -12.73
C HIS A 27 2.38 -14.11 -13.53
N SER A 28 3.47 -14.43 -12.83
CA SER A 28 4.78 -14.68 -13.42
C SER A 28 5.03 -16.15 -13.74
N ASN A 29 4.09 -17.05 -13.41
CA ASN A 29 4.29 -18.51 -13.42
C ASN A 29 5.54 -18.92 -12.63
N GLY A 30 5.78 -18.26 -11.49
CA GLY A 30 6.94 -18.48 -10.64
C GLY A 30 8.27 -17.90 -11.15
N VAL A 31 8.26 -17.10 -12.21
CA VAL A 31 9.48 -16.53 -12.81
C VAL A 31 9.84 -15.18 -12.19
N PHE A 32 10.97 -15.11 -11.50
CA PHE A 32 11.45 -13.90 -10.82
C PHE A 32 12.40 -13.08 -11.71
N THR A 33 11.85 -12.34 -12.68
CA THR A 33 12.64 -11.50 -13.60
C THR A 33 12.17 -10.05 -13.63
N ARG A 34 13.05 -9.17 -14.12
CA ARG A 34 12.75 -7.74 -14.34
C ARG A 34 11.48 -7.56 -15.19
N SER A 35 11.38 -8.29 -16.30
CA SER A 35 10.26 -8.18 -17.24
C SER A 35 8.94 -8.58 -16.59
N GLN A 36 8.93 -9.60 -15.73
CA GLN A 36 7.73 -10.01 -15.01
C GLN A 36 7.29 -8.98 -13.98
N VAL A 37 8.22 -8.38 -13.25
CA VAL A 37 7.91 -7.28 -12.32
C VAL A 37 7.30 -6.09 -13.07
N VAL A 38 7.91 -5.69 -14.20
CA VAL A 38 7.37 -4.58 -15.01
C VAL A 38 5.99 -4.90 -15.56
N SER A 39 5.81 -6.10 -16.13
CA SER A 39 4.53 -6.58 -16.64
C SER A 39 3.44 -6.58 -15.57
N TYR A 40 3.76 -7.05 -14.37
CA TYR A 40 2.86 -7.06 -13.23
C TYR A 40 2.40 -5.65 -12.82
N ILE A 41 3.34 -4.71 -12.66
CA ILE A 41 3.01 -3.33 -12.25
C ILE A 41 2.22 -2.60 -13.35
N LYS A 42 2.56 -2.81 -14.63
CA LYS A 42 1.78 -2.25 -15.76
C LYS A 42 0.38 -2.86 -15.84
N LYS A 43 0.20 -4.13 -15.50
CA LYS A 43 -1.12 -4.77 -15.41
C LYS A 43 -1.97 -4.14 -14.29
N MET A 44 -1.36 -3.78 -13.17
CA MET A 44 -2.05 -3.05 -12.11
C MET A 44 -2.48 -1.65 -12.57
N GLU A 45 -1.62 -0.94 -13.30
CA GLU A 45 -1.96 0.35 -13.91
C GLU A 45 -3.17 0.26 -14.84
N LYS A 46 -3.18 -0.72 -15.75
CA LYS A 46 -4.32 -0.99 -16.64
C LYS A 46 -5.62 -1.31 -15.89
N ARG A 47 -5.53 -1.78 -14.65
CA ARG A 47 -6.67 -2.07 -13.77
C ARG A 47 -7.08 -0.86 -12.91
N GLY A 48 -6.45 0.30 -13.09
CA GLY A 48 -6.75 1.50 -12.33
C GLY A 48 -6.16 1.51 -10.91
N TYR A 49 -5.09 0.77 -10.63
CA TYR A 49 -4.46 0.88 -9.32
C TYR A 49 -3.73 2.22 -9.19
N GLY A 50 -4.02 2.93 -8.11
CA GLY A 50 -3.38 4.20 -7.78
C GLY A 50 -1.88 4.09 -7.62
N ALA A 51 -1.20 5.23 -7.76
CA ALA A 51 0.24 5.29 -7.79
C ALA A 51 0.88 4.77 -6.50
N SER A 52 0.28 5.15 -5.37
CA SER A 52 0.74 4.73 -4.05
C SER A 52 0.67 3.20 -3.88
N THR A 53 -0.41 2.59 -4.37
CA THR A 53 -0.61 1.13 -4.30
C THR A 53 0.37 0.38 -5.20
N ARG A 54 0.62 0.87 -6.41
CA ARG A 54 1.63 0.29 -7.31
C ARG A 54 3.04 0.34 -6.69
N MET A 55 3.39 1.46 -6.06
CA MET A 55 4.68 1.61 -5.38
C MET A 55 4.79 0.70 -4.15
N MET A 56 3.71 0.53 -3.39
CA MET A 56 3.65 -0.44 -2.28
C MET A 56 3.93 -1.86 -2.79
N HIS A 57 3.26 -2.28 -3.87
CA HIS A 57 3.51 -3.60 -4.47
C HIS A 57 4.97 -3.75 -4.93
N PHE A 58 5.54 -2.73 -5.58
CA PHE A 58 6.94 -2.75 -6.02
C PHE A 58 7.92 -2.96 -4.84
N ARG A 59 7.71 -2.29 -3.71
CA ARG A 59 8.54 -2.45 -2.50
C ARG A 59 8.38 -3.85 -1.88
N VAL A 60 7.15 -4.37 -1.85
CA VAL A 60 6.89 -5.74 -1.37
C VAL A 60 7.57 -6.77 -2.26
N LEU A 61 7.52 -6.61 -3.58
CA LEU A 61 8.22 -7.48 -4.52
C LEU A 61 9.73 -7.43 -4.31
N LYS A 62 10.33 -6.25 -4.13
CA LYS A 62 11.75 -6.13 -3.78
C LYS A 62 12.09 -6.98 -2.56
N ARG A 63 11.31 -6.87 -1.48
CA ARG A 63 11.53 -7.68 -0.27
C ARG A 63 11.34 -9.17 -0.53
N GLY A 64 10.39 -9.55 -1.38
CA GLY A 64 10.20 -10.93 -1.83
C GLY A 64 11.42 -11.48 -2.58
N PHE A 65 12.01 -10.70 -3.48
CA PHE A 65 13.25 -11.07 -4.19
C PHE A 65 14.43 -11.20 -3.22
N GLU A 66 14.58 -10.30 -2.24
CA GLU A 66 15.64 -10.41 -1.22
C GLU A 66 15.53 -11.71 -0.40
N ILE A 67 14.30 -12.10 -0.03
CA ILE A 67 14.05 -13.36 0.70
C ILE A 67 14.30 -14.57 -0.21
N ALA A 68 13.86 -14.51 -1.48
CA ALA A 68 14.09 -15.58 -2.44
C ALA A 68 15.59 -15.75 -2.75
N ASN A 69 16.34 -14.65 -2.88
CA ASN A 69 17.79 -14.65 -3.09
C ASN A 69 18.56 -15.37 -1.98
N ALA A 70 18.06 -15.30 -0.74
CA ALA A 70 18.66 -16.00 0.39
C ALA A 70 18.47 -17.53 0.31
N LEU A 71 17.54 -18.01 -0.52
CA LEU A 71 17.27 -19.43 -0.75
C LEU A 71 17.90 -19.91 -2.07
N ASP A 72 17.83 -19.07 -3.10
CA ASP A 72 18.36 -19.29 -4.43
C ASP A 72 19.02 -18.01 -4.94
N THR A 73 20.36 -18.01 -4.98
CA THR A 73 21.17 -16.85 -5.37
C THR A 73 21.06 -16.47 -6.84
N THR A 74 20.40 -17.29 -7.67
CA THR A 74 20.08 -16.93 -9.06
C THR A 74 18.96 -15.89 -9.13
N ILE A 75 18.13 -15.81 -8.09
CA ILE A 75 17.03 -14.85 -7.99
C ILE A 75 17.56 -13.53 -7.44
N GLN A 76 17.91 -12.61 -8.32
CA GLN A 76 18.44 -11.31 -7.93
C GLN A 76 17.46 -10.17 -8.19
N TRP A 77 17.44 -9.20 -7.28
CA TRP A 77 16.72 -7.96 -7.52
C TRP A 77 17.44 -7.15 -8.61
N THR A 78 16.77 -6.99 -9.75
CA THR A 78 17.36 -6.41 -10.97
C THR A 78 17.13 -4.91 -11.14
N PHE A 79 16.49 -4.26 -10.16
CA PHE A 79 16.27 -2.81 -10.18
C PHE A 79 17.24 -2.11 -9.23
N GLY A 80 17.62 -0.87 -9.57
CA GLY A 80 18.44 -0.04 -8.70
C GLY A 80 17.72 0.40 -7.42
N LYS A 81 18.34 1.34 -6.68
CA LYS A 81 17.74 1.92 -5.46
C LYS A 81 16.41 2.64 -5.72
N ARG A 82 16.16 3.08 -6.95
CA ARG A 82 14.92 3.76 -7.36
C ARG A 82 14.13 2.88 -8.33
N ALA A 83 12.79 3.02 -8.28
CA ALA A 83 11.93 2.45 -9.30
C ALA A 83 12.31 3.06 -10.67
N PRO A 84 12.45 2.25 -11.73
CA PRO A 84 12.79 2.76 -13.05
C PRO A 84 11.67 3.64 -13.61
N SER A 85 12.03 4.57 -14.50
CA SER A 85 11.09 5.50 -15.15
C SER A 85 10.03 4.80 -16.00
N GLU A 86 10.28 3.57 -16.46
CA GLU A 86 9.27 2.72 -17.12
C GLU A 86 8.13 2.28 -16.19
N LEU A 87 8.35 2.43 -14.89
CA LEU A 87 7.37 2.30 -13.81
C LEU A 87 7.00 3.66 -13.23
N ALA A 88 7.33 4.78 -13.90
CA ALA A 88 6.96 6.11 -13.46
C ALA A 88 5.46 6.15 -13.21
N VAL A 89 5.14 6.27 -11.93
CA VAL A 89 3.80 6.00 -11.46
C VAL A 89 2.98 7.26 -11.65
N GLN A 90 2.32 7.38 -12.80
CA GLN A 90 1.39 8.48 -13.02
C GLN A 90 0.22 8.36 -12.04
N SER A 91 -0.13 9.48 -11.40
CA SER A 91 -1.32 9.56 -10.54
C SER A 91 -2.54 9.25 -11.39
N VAL A 92 -3.42 8.39 -10.91
CA VAL A 92 -4.71 8.18 -11.56
C VAL A 92 -5.59 9.41 -11.34
N PRO A 93 -6.46 9.81 -12.29
CA PRO A 93 -7.28 11.02 -12.18
C PRO A 93 -8.16 11.08 -10.93
N TRP A 94 -8.52 9.93 -10.35
CA TRP A 94 -9.33 9.80 -9.14
C TRP A 94 -8.52 9.46 -7.88
N GLU A 95 -7.19 9.51 -7.93
CA GLU A 95 -6.40 9.63 -6.69
C GLU A 95 -6.69 11.04 -6.15
N GLU A 96 -7.89 11.20 -5.59
CA GLU A 96 -8.32 12.40 -4.93
C GLU A 96 -7.29 12.71 -3.84
N SER A 97 -6.79 13.95 -3.88
CA SER A 97 -6.09 14.54 -2.76
C SER A 97 -6.87 14.19 -1.51
N LYS A 98 -6.24 13.56 -0.51
CA LYS A 98 -6.89 13.38 0.79
C LYS A 98 -7.45 14.73 1.20
N ILE A 99 -8.77 14.84 1.24
CA ILE A 99 -9.44 16.08 1.62
C ILE A 99 -9.10 16.26 3.10
N ALA A 100 -8.16 17.16 3.37
CA ALA A 100 -7.88 17.59 4.72
C ALA A 100 -8.99 18.55 5.10
N PHE A 101 -9.71 18.23 6.19
CA PHE A 101 -10.67 19.16 6.74
C PHE A 101 -9.95 20.44 7.13
N SER A 102 -10.48 21.58 6.70
CA SER A 102 -10.07 22.87 7.20
C SER A 102 -10.46 23.02 8.68
N VAL A 103 -9.81 23.97 9.35
CA VAL A 103 -10.09 24.24 10.77
C VAL A 103 -11.56 24.62 10.98
N ASP A 104 -12.18 25.31 10.03
CA ASP A 104 -13.57 25.73 10.15
C ASP A 104 -14.56 24.60 9.85
N GLU A 105 -14.24 23.69 8.93
CA GLU A 105 -15.00 22.46 8.73
C GLU A 105 -14.95 21.55 9.97
N MET A 106 -13.80 21.43 10.62
CA MET A 106 -13.68 20.70 11.88
C MET A 106 -14.49 21.36 13.01
N LYS A 107 -14.44 22.68 13.15
CA LYS A 107 -15.29 23.41 14.11
C LYS A 107 -16.77 23.19 13.85
N ALA A 108 -17.20 23.25 12.59
CA ALA A 108 -18.58 23.00 12.21
C ALA A 108 -19.00 21.56 12.59
N MET A 109 -18.16 20.56 12.33
CA MET A 109 -18.42 19.18 12.75
C MET A 109 -18.55 19.03 14.27
N ILE A 110 -17.69 19.70 15.04
CA ILE A 110 -17.76 19.70 16.51
C ILE A 110 -19.05 20.35 17.00
N VAL A 111 -19.49 21.45 16.37
CA VAL A 111 -20.74 22.14 16.73
C VAL A 111 -21.96 21.26 16.44
N VAL A 112 -22.01 20.62 15.27
CA VAL A 112 -23.08 19.68 14.89
C VAL A 112 -23.12 18.48 15.85
N ALA A 113 -21.95 17.97 16.25
CA ALA A 113 -21.83 16.90 17.24
C ALA A 113 -22.35 17.32 18.63
N LYS A 114 -21.98 18.53 19.10
CA LYS A 114 -22.44 19.09 20.39
C LYS A 114 -23.94 19.36 20.42
N ASN A 115 -24.52 19.74 19.29
CA ASN A 115 -25.96 20.00 19.17
C ASN A 115 -26.82 18.73 19.05
N GLY A 116 -26.21 17.53 19.18
CA GLY A 116 -26.94 16.26 19.15
C GLY A 116 -27.50 15.89 17.77
N GLN A 117 -27.03 16.55 16.72
CA GLN A 117 -27.48 16.30 15.34
C GLN A 117 -26.74 15.12 14.68
N LEU A 118 -25.76 14.54 15.38
CA LEU A 118 -25.11 13.28 15.01
C LEU A 118 -25.58 12.15 15.94
N PRO A 119 -25.62 10.90 15.46
CA PRO A 119 -25.85 9.76 16.33
C PRO A 119 -24.78 9.71 17.45
N PRO A 120 -25.13 9.29 18.67
CA PRO A 120 -24.25 9.36 19.84
C PRO A 120 -22.87 8.72 19.66
N SER A 121 -22.81 7.63 18.88
CA SER A 121 -21.55 6.93 18.54
C SER A 121 -20.59 7.78 17.70
N TYR A 122 -21.11 8.60 16.78
CA TYR A 122 -20.30 9.49 15.95
C TYR A 122 -19.89 10.76 16.72
N THR A 123 -20.73 11.26 17.61
CA THR A 123 -20.39 12.38 18.51
C THR A 123 -19.20 12.04 19.41
N ALA A 124 -19.19 10.84 20.01
CA ALA A 124 -18.08 10.38 20.84
C ALA A 124 -16.79 10.18 20.03
N LEU A 125 -16.89 9.67 18.81
CA LEU A 125 -15.75 9.51 17.90
C LEU A 125 -15.13 10.85 17.47
N VAL A 126 -15.95 11.85 17.12
CA VAL A 126 -15.47 13.20 16.75
C VAL A 126 -14.80 13.89 17.95
N ALA A 127 -15.39 13.76 19.15
CA ALA A 127 -14.79 14.31 20.37
C ALA A 127 -13.45 13.66 20.73
N LEU A 128 -13.33 12.34 20.61
CA LEU A 128 -12.09 11.62 20.91
C LEU A 128 -10.99 11.88 19.87
N SER A 129 -11.34 11.90 18.58
CA SER A 129 -10.38 12.11 17.48
C SER A 129 -9.86 13.55 17.40
N THR A 130 -10.62 14.54 17.88
CA THR A 130 -10.16 15.95 17.95
C THR A 130 -9.37 16.28 19.22
N THR A 131 -9.51 15.47 20.28
CA THR A 131 -8.80 15.68 21.55
C THR A 131 -7.47 14.93 21.61
N TYR A 132 -7.35 13.78 20.91
CA TYR A 132 -6.19 12.88 20.99
C TYR A 132 -5.54 12.56 19.63
N GLY A 133 -6.01 13.13 18.52
CA GLY A 133 -5.40 13.02 17.19
C GLY A 133 -4.43 14.16 16.93
#